data_AF-A0A1B8C499-F1
#
_entry.id   AF-A0A1B8C499-F1
#
_cell.length_a   1.000
_cell.length_b   1.000
_cell.length_c   1.000
_cell.angle_alpha   90.00
_cell.angle_beta   90.00
_cell.angle_gamma   90.00
#
_symmetry.space_group_name_H-M   'P 1'
#
loop_
_entity.id
_entity.type
_entity.pdbx_description
1 polymer ?
#
loop_
_entity_poly.entity_id
_entity_poly.type
_entity_poly.pdbx_seq_one_letter_code
_entity_poly.pdbx_strand_id
1 'polypeptide(L)'
;MDMARTRAQSRGEAQSRKRKAKGLENEESHPEGAKRKKSTALKESPVPRKGPVGKRKAEKEEAKPTDVERPKHKVTTSPPPSSIITKIDNLIAKYGNLPLSDVGLPSPNTPTPETILAHLLNALLSSARISHAIAKRTLKGLIKGGYHDLKTLEASTWEERVALLDEAGYVRYDYKTATELGNLATFLKDKHESDATKLLPSGSDSASNRQILRDRLKEIKGLGPLGIEIFISTVQMPWPPLCPFIDSRDLKTAEQIGLGKDVNAIYQWLGQKPEKMARLSAALTEIRLEKHAAEFS
;
A
#
# COMPACT_ATOMS: atom_id res chain seq x y z
N MET A 1 61.67 -2.10 -3.28
CA MET A 1 61.71 -2.97 -4.46
C MET A 1 60.45 -2.72 -5.26
N ASP A 2 60.59 -1.93 -6.32
CA ASP A 2 59.59 -1.71 -7.35
C ASP A 2 59.37 -2.97 -8.18
N MET A 3 58.12 -3.27 -8.52
CA MET A 3 57.78 -4.05 -9.71
C MET A 3 56.49 -3.50 -10.36
N ALA A 4 56.73 -2.59 -11.30
CA ALA A 4 56.20 -2.58 -12.67
C ALA A 4 54.78 -3.14 -12.90
N ARG A 5 53.80 -2.22 -13.03
CA ARG A 5 52.57 -2.46 -13.81
C ARG A 5 52.90 -2.38 -15.31
N THR A 6 52.62 -3.45 -16.03
CA THR A 6 52.87 -3.62 -17.46
C THR A 6 51.99 -2.70 -18.33
N ARG A 7 52.64 -2.09 -19.34
CA ARG A 7 52.17 -1.10 -20.34
C ARG A 7 50.97 -1.54 -21.23
N ALA A 8 50.39 -2.71 -21.00
CA ALA A 8 49.25 -3.24 -21.76
C ALA A 8 47.87 -2.87 -21.15
N GLN A 9 47.79 -2.63 -19.84
CA GLN A 9 46.51 -2.31 -19.17
C GLN A 9 46.09 -0.84 -19.31
N SER A 10 47.01 0.09 -19.61
CA SER A 10 46.68 1.51 -19.78
C SER A 10 46.17 1.91 -21.18
N ARG A 11 46.21 1.00 -22.17
CA ARG A 11 45.71 1.26 -23.54
C ARG A 11 44.24 0.89 -23.75
N GLY A 12 43.69 -0.05 -22.98
CA GLY A 12 42.27 -0.45 -23.09
C GLY A 12 41.30 0.60 -22.53
N GLU A 13 41.67 1.28 -21.44
CA GLU A 13 40.80 2.26 -20.78
C GLU A 13 40.74 3.61 -21.52
N ALA A 14 41.79 3.97 -22.28
CA ALA A 14 41.81 5.18 -23.11
C ALA A 14 40.99 5.06 -24.41
N GLN A 15 40.75 3.83 -24.90
CA GLN A 15 40.01 3.59 -26.14
C GLN A 15 38.48 3.47 -25.91
N SER A 16 38.05 3.08 -24.71
CA SER A 16 36.63 3.06 -24.32
C SER A 16 36.08 4.46 -23.99
N ARG A 17 36.90 5.34 -23.41
CA ARG A 17 36.52 6.74 -23.13
C ARG A 17 36.39 7.61 -24.38
N LYS A 18 37.07 7.27 -25.50
CA LYS A 18 36.94 7.98 -26.78
C LYS A 18 35.72 7.58 -27.62
N ARG A 19 35.04 6.46 -27.32
CA ARG A 19 33.82 6.03 -28.03
C ARG A 19 32.52 6.59 -27.44
N LYS A 20 32.54 7.12 -26.22
CA LYS A 20 31.37 7.75 -25.58
C LYS A 20 31.24 9.27 -25.82
N ALA A 21 32.22 9.89 -26.48
CA ALA A 21 32.26 11.34 -26.73
C ALA A 21 32.06 11.73 -28.21
N LYS A 22 31.50 10.83 -29.06
CA LYS A 22 31.34 11.08 -30.50
C LYS A 22 29.94 10.80 -31.05
N GLY A 23 28.91 10.93 -30.19
CA GLY A 23 27.50 10.71 -30.55
C GLY A 23 26.58 11.90 -30.29
N LEU A 24 27.13 13.08 -30.03
CA LEU A 24 26.40 14.33 -29.84
C LEU A 24 27.01 15.34 -30.80
N GLU A 25 26.52 15.39 -32.04
CA GLU A 25 26.62 16.53 -32.96
C GLU A 25 25.87 16.21 -34.28
N ASN A 26 24.96 17.12 -34.65
CA ASN A 26 24.19 17.27 -35.90
C ASN A 26 22.96 16.33 -36.03
N GLU A 27 21.75 16.76 -36.40
CA GLU A 27 21.40 17.77 -37.41
C GLU A 27 19.94 18.26 -37.24
N GLU A 28 19.72 19.58 -37.28
CA GLU A 28 18.44 20.21 -37.62
C GLU A 28 18.28 20.23 -39.15
N SER A 29 17.11 19.85 -39.69
CA SER A 29 16.47 20.55 -40.83
C SER A 29 15.09 20.00 -41.18
N HIS A 30 14.18 20.93 -41.48
CA HIS A 30 12.80 20.72 -41.99
C HIS A 30 12.75 20.10 -43.39
N PRO A 31 11.57 19.63 -43.84
CA PRO A 31 10.86 20.48 -44.80
C PRO A 31 9.36 20.71 -44.50
N GLU A 32 8.94 21.90 -44.93
CA GLU A 32 7.60 22.48 -44.94
C GLU A 32 6.82 22.05 -46.20
N GLY A 33 5.48 21.94 -46.11
CA GLY A 33 4.63 21.62 -47.26
C GLY A 33 3.13 21.63 -46.95
N ALA A 34 2.51 22.78 -47.16
CA ALA A 34 1.16 23.18 -46.78
C ALA A 34 -0.02 22.42 -47.44
N LYS A 35 -1.18 22.42 -46.75
CA LYS A 35 -2.45 22.94 -47.28
C LYS A 35 -3.48 23.16 -46.14
N ARG A 36 -3.98 24.39 -46.09
CA ARG A 36 -4.96 24.92 -45.12
C ARG A 36 -6.09 25.59 -45.92
N LYS A 37 -7.26 25.71 -45.26
CA LYS A 37 -8.44 26.59 -45.51
C LYS A 37 -9.66 25.86 -46.12
N LYS A 38 -10.92 26.11 -45.68
CA LYS A 38 -11.54 27.28 -44.99
C LYS A 38 -12.94 26.88 -44.42
N SER A 39 -13.30 27.30 -43.19
CA SER A 39 -14.40 28.24 -42.78
C SER A 39 -15.84 27.88 -43.18
N THR A 40 -16.87 27.91 -42.31
CA THR A 40 -17.69 29.10 -41.86
C THR A 40 -18.64 28.67 -40.69
N ALA A 41 -18.80 29.36 -39.55
CA ALA A 41 -19.45 30.64 -39.18
C ALA A 41 -20.90 30.52 -38.60
N LEU A 42 -21.02 30.89 -37.30
CA LEU A 42 -22.08 31.63 -36.55
C LEU A 42 -23.59 31.28 -36.64
N LYS A 43 -24.22 31.11 -35.45
CA LYS A 43 -25.41 31.88 -35.00
C LYS A 43 -25.72 31.73 -33.50
N GLU A 44 -26.22 32.83 -32.92
CA GLU A 44 -26.44 33.15 -31.51
C GLU A 44 -27.84 32.75 -30.96
N SER A 45 -27.89 32.45 -29.65
CA SER A 45 -28.83 32.76 -28.53
C SER A 45 -30.34 33.02 -28.77
N PRO A 46 -31.24 32.75 -27.78
CA PRO A 46 -31.43 33.67 -26.65
C PRO A 46 -31.85 33.09 -25.27
N VAL A 47 -31.60 33.95 -24.27
CA VAL A 47 -31.97 33.94 -22.83
C VAL A 47 -33.48 34.19 -22.62
N PRO A 48 -34.03 33.95 -21.41
CA PRO A 48 -34.92 34.99 -20.86
C PRO A 48 -34.62 35.38 -19.40
N ARG A 49 -34.72 36.70 -19.16
CA ARG A 49 -34.69 37.41 -17.88
C ARG A 49 -36.04 37.30 -17.16
N LYS A 50 -36.05 37.39 -15.82
CA LYS A 50 -36.76 38.42 -15.00
C LYS A 50 -36.66 38.09 -13.49
N GLY A 51 -36.29 39.08 -12.67
CA GLY A 51 -36.71 39.15 -11.24
C GLY A 51 -38.10 39.83 -11.13
N PRO A 52 -38.61 40.25 -9.95
CA PRO A 52 -37.95 40.32 -8.62
C PRO A 52 -38.80 39.83 -7.40
N VAL A 53 -38.11 39.69 -6.26
CA VAL A 53 -38.49 39.92 -4.84
C VAL A 53 -39.90 39.55 -4.35
N GLY A 54 -39.96 38.64 -3.37
CA GLY A 54 -41.09 38.47 -2.45
C GLY A 54 -40.65 37.83 -1.13
N LYS A 55 -40.63 38.62 -0.05
CA LYS A 55 -40.51 38.16 1.35
C LYS A 55 -41.67 37.20 1.66
N ARG A 56 -41.41 36.06 2.32
CA ARG A 56 -42.38 35.41 3.23
C ARG A 56 -41.68 34.43 4.18
N LYS A 57 -42.19 34.47 5.41
CA LYS A 57 -41.78 33.78 6.63
C LYS A 57 -41.82 32.27 6.45
N ALA A 58 -40.83 31.55 6.97
CA ALA A 58 -40.96 30.13 7.24
C ALA A 58 -41.63 29.98 8.62
N GLU A 59 -42.89 29.57 8.63
CA GLU A 59 -43.57 29.02 9.78
C GLU A 59 -43.01 27.65 10.12
N LYS A 60 -42.97 27.37 11.44
CA LYS A 60 -42.70 26.07 12.02
C LYS A 60 -43.76 25.08 11.55
N GLU A 61 -43.34 23.90 11.12
CA GLU A 61 -44.17 22.70 11.18
C GLU A 61 -43.36 21.57 11.81
N GLU A 62 -43.76 21.21 13.03
CA GLU A 62 -43.26 20.07 13.79
C GLU A 62 -43.73 18.78 13.11
N ALA A 63 -42.80 18.01 12.55
CA ALA A 63 -43.04 16.62 12.18
C ALA A 63 -42.38 15.71 13.24
N LYS A 64 -43.24 14.98 13.97
CA LYS A 64 -42.87 13.91 14.90
C LYS A 64 -41.97 12.88 14.21
N PRO A 65 -40.87 12.41 14.84
CA PRO A 65 -40.13 11.28 14.31
C PRO A 65 -40.94 10.01 14.56
N THR A 66 -41.33 9.36 13.47
CA THR A 66 -41.82 7.98 13.45
C THR A 66 -40.67 7.04 13.77
N ASP A 67 -40.92 6.15 14.72
CA ASP A 67 -40.03 5.10 15.18
C ASP A 67 -39.79 4.10 14.03
N VAL A 68 -38.65 4.22 13.35
CA VAL A 68 -38.21 3.23 12.36
C VAL A 68 -37.31 2.25 13.09
N GLU A 69 -37.95 1.20 13.62
CA GLU A 69 -37.31 0.04 14.19
C GLU A 69 -36.37 -0.60 13.14
N ARG A 70 -35.05 -0.47 13.36
CA ARG A 70 -34.04 -1.17 12.55
C ARG A 70 -34.21 -2.67 12.75
N PRO A 71 -34.16 -3.49 11.69
CA PRO A 71 -34.21 -4.94 11.84
C PRO A 71 -32.97 -5.40 12.63
N LYS A 72 -33.23 -5.95 13.82
CA LYS A 72 -32.22 -6.62 14.65
C LYS A 72 -31.73 -7.85 13.91
N HIS A 73 -30.54 -7.77 13.29
CA HIS A 73 -29.82 -8.97 12.88
C HIS A 73 -29.54 -9.81 14.13
N LYS A 74 -30.26 -10.91 14.26
CA LYS A 74 -30.07 -11.92 15.28
C LYS A 74 -28.74 -12.62 14.97
N VAL A 75 -27.65 -12.13 15.53
CA VAL A 75 -26.38 -12.85 15.54
C VAL A 75 -26.60 -14.06 16.43
N THR A 76 -26.85 -15.22 15.83
CA THR A 76 -26.80 -16.50 16.53
C THR A 76 -25.34 -16.81 16.82
N THR A 77 -24.81 -16.25 17.91
CA THR A 77 -23.50 -16.61 18.45
C THR A 77 -23.60 -17.92 19.21
N SER A 78 -23.59 -19.05 18.50
CA SER A 78 -23.10 -20.28 19.11
C SER A 78 -21.63 -20.03 19.50
N PRO A 79 -21.19 -20.37 20.74
CA PRO A 79 -19.77 -20.28 21.08
C PRO A 79 -18.96 -21.09 20.06
N PRO A 80 -17.74 -20.66 19.70
CA PRO A 80 -16.92 -21.45 18.81
C PRO A 80 -16.78 -22.84 19.41
N PRO A 81 -16.99 -23.91 18.65
CA PRO A 81 -16.60 -25.23 19.10
C PRO A 81 -15.12 -25.15 19.50
N SER A 82 -14.77 -25.70 20.67
CA SER A 82 -13.42 -25.62 21.26
C SER A 82 -12.31 -26.01 20.28
N SER A 83 -12.62 -26.88 19.32
CA SER A 83 -11.75 -27.26 18.20
C SER A 83 -11.32 -26.07 17.31
N ILE A 84 -12.16 -25.05 17.08
CA ILE A 84 -11.82 -23.88 16.26
C ILE A 84 -10.80 -23.00 16.99
N ILE A 85 -11.00 -22.74 18.30
CA ILE A 85 -10.05 -21.94 19.09
C ILE A 85 -8.68 -22.62 19.09
N THR A 86 -8.64 -23.93 19.34
CA THR A 86 -7.39 -24.71 19.29
C THR A 86 -6.73 -24.65 17.90
N LYS A 87 -7.51 -24.73 16.82
CA LYS A 87 -6.99 -24.59 15.44
C LYS A 87 -6.35 -23.23 15.23
N ILE A 88 -7.00 -22.15 15.66
CA ILE A 88 -6.49 -20.78 15.57
C ILE A 88 -5.21 -20.61 16.39
N ASP A 89 -5.19 -21.08 17.64
CA ASP A 89 -4.02 -20.96 18.50
C ASP A 89 -2.82 -21.75 17.93
N ASN A 90 -3.04 -22.95 17.37
CA ASN A 90 -1.99 -23.72 16.68
C ASN A 90 -1.47 -22.99 15.43
N LEU A 91 -2.37 -22.39 14.64
CA LEU A 91 -2.01 -21.63 13.45
C LEU A 91 -1.16 -20.40 13.81
N ILE A 92 -1.57 -19.64 14.83
CA ILE A 92 -0.82 -18.51 15.37
C ILE A 92 0.53 -18.95 15.94
N ALA A 93 0.59 -20.06 16.68
CA ALA A 93 1.82 -20.54 17.27
C ALA A 93 2.86 -20.95 16.21
N LYS A 94 2.42 -21.57 15.10
CA LYS A 94 3.32 -22.05 14.04
C LYS A 94 3.70 -20.96 13.04
N TYR A 95 2.79 -20.07 12.67
CA TYR A 95 2.97 -19.12 11.56
C TYR A 95 2.63 -17.66 11.89
N GLY A 96 2.14 -17.36 13.09
CA GLY A 96 1.64 -16.04 13.50
C GLY A 96 2.71 -15.07 13.99
N ASN A 97 3.80 -14.91 13.24
CA ASN A 97 4.75 -13.83 13.48
C ASN A 97 4.08 -12.48 13.20
N LEU A 98 4.32 -11.48 14.04
CA LEU A 98 3.75 -10.16 13.80
C LEU A 98 4.29 -9.59 12.48
N PRO A 99 3.47 -8.88 11.70
CA PRO A 99 3.92 -8.25 10.47
C PRO A 99 5.19 -7.43 10.69
N LEU A 100 6.16 -7.56 9.78
CA LEU A 100 7.44 -6.83 9.79
C LEU A 100 8.31 -7.07 11.04
N SER A 101 8.02 -8.06 11.88
CA SER A 101 8.85 -8.39 13.05
C SER A 101 10.26 -8.88 12.68
N ASP A 102 10.45 -9.39 11.46
CA ASP A 102 11.71 -10.00 11.01
C ASP A 102 12.46 -9.18 9.95
N VAL A 103 12.05 -7.93 9.70
CA VAL A 103 12.68 -7.07 8.66
C VAL A 103 13.71 -6.08 9.21
N GLY A 104 13.94 -6.07 10.52
CA GLY A 104 14.97 -5.24 11.16
C GLY A 104 14.49 -3.85 11.62
N LEU A 105 13.18 -3.65 11.80
CA LEU A 105 12.65 -2.43 12.41
C LEU A 105 12.87 -2.46 13.94
N PRO A 106 13.24 -1.33 14.57
CA PRO A 106 13.39 -1.26 16.04
C PRO A 106 12.07 -1.45 16.80
N SER A 107 10.97 -0.86 16.31
CA SER A 107 9.66 -0.85 16.98
C SER A 107 8.52 -1.14 15.99
N PRO A 108 8.45 -2.35 15.40
CA PRO A 108 7.50 -2.68 14.33
C PRO A 108 6.02 -2.63 14.76
N ASN A 109 5.76 -2.61 16.07
CA ASN A 109 4.40 -2.60 16.63
C ASN A 109 3.95 -1.22 17.14
N THR A 110 4.75 -0.17 16.91
CA THR A 110 4.42 1.20 17.32
C THR A 110 4.15 2.05 16.08
N PRO A 111 3.09 2.88 16.05
CA PRO A 111 2.75 3.70 14.88
C PRO A 111 3.65 4.92 14.76
N THR A 112 4.96 4.73 14.57
CA THR A 112 5.90 5.82 14.22
C THR A 112 5.85 6.09 12.71
N PRO A 113 6.29 7.28 12.24
CA PRO A 113 6.35 7.57 10.81
C PRO A 113 7.11 6.50 10.03
N GLU A 114 8.20 5.98 10.59
CA GLU A 114 9.05 4.98 9.94
C GLU A 114 8.39 3.60 9.86
N THR A 115 7.71 3.18 10.93
CA THR A 115 6.95 1.94 10.93
C THR A 115 5.82 2.00 9.90
N ILE A 116 5.07 3.10 9.85
CA ILE A 116 3.97 3.25 8.88
C ILE A 116 4.50 3.31 7.45
N LEU A 117 5.63 3.99 7.20
CA LEU A 117 6.28 3.97 5.90
C LEU A 117 6.75 2.55 5.53
N ALA A 118 7.33 1.79 6.46
CA ALA A 118 7.70 0.39 6.21
C ALA A 118 6.50 -0.49 5.82
N HIS A 119 5.33 -0.28 6.41
CA HIS A 119 4.09 -0.96 5.99
C HIS A 119 3.64 -0.56 4.57
N LEU A 120 3.80 0.71 4.16
CA LEU A 120 3.53 1.14 2.78
C LEU A 120 4.50 0.49 1.79
N LEU A 121 5.80 0.45 2.12
CA LEU A 121 6.81 -0.23 1.31
C LEU A 121 6.49 -1.71 1.14
N ASN A 122 6.13 -2.39 2.23
CA ASN A 122 5.68 -3.78 2.20
C ASN A 122 4.49 -3.99 1.27
N ALA A 123 3.48 -3.12 1.35
CA ALA A 123 2.28 -3.20 0.55
C ALA A 123 2.54 -2.97 -0.95
N LEU A 124 3.41 -2.00 -1.30
CA LEU A 124 3.85 -1.77 -2.68
C LEU A 124 4.55 -3.00 -3.26
N LEU A 125 5.53 -3.56 -2.54
CA LEU A 125 6.30 -4.72 -3.00
C LEU A 125 5.47 -6.00 -3.07
N SER A 126 4.66 -6.26 -2.06
CA SER A 126 3.90 -7.52 -1.92
C SER A 126 2.62 -7.59 -2.77
N SER A 127 2.22 -6.47 -3.39
CA SER A 127 1.05 -6.43 -4.28
C SER A 127 1.39 -6.62 -5.76
N ALA A 128 2.67 -6.62 -6.13
CA ALA A 128 3.12 -6.94 -7.47
C ALA A 128 3.03 -8.44 -7.78
N ARG A 129 3.05 -8.80 -9.07
CA ARG A 129 3.12 -10.21 -9.51
C ARG A 129 4.54 -10.75 -9.40
N ILE A 130 5.01 -10.88 -8.16
CA ILE A 130 6.37 -11.32 -7.80
C ILE A 130 6.31 -12.33 -6.65
N SER A 131 7.38 -13.11 -6.46
CA SER A 131 7.45 -14.04 -5.34
C SER A 131 7.48 -13.29 -4.00
N HIS A 132 6.82 -13.84 -2.98
CA HIS A 132 6.85 -13.27 -1.64
C HIS A 132 8.27 -13.23 -1.06
N ALA A 133 9.09 -14.25 -1.34
CA ALA A 133 10.49 -14.28 -0.91
C ALA A 133 11.31 -13.10 -1.47
N ILE A 134 11.11 -12.73 -2.75
CA ILE A 134 11.77 -11.56 -3.35
C ILE A 134 11.22 -10.27 -2.74
N ALA A 135 9.90 -10.12 -2.59
CA ALA A 135 9.30 -8.92 -1.97
C ALA A 135 9.83 -8.71 -0.54
N LYS A 136 9.88 -9.78 0.26
CA LYS A 136 10.40 -9.75 1.63
C LYS A 136 11.90 -9.42 1.67
N ARG A 137 12.72 -10.03 0.80
CA ARG A 137 14.15 -9.69 0.69
C ARG A 137 14.35 -8.22 0.31
N THR A 138 13.57 -7.73 -0.64
CA THR A 138 13.60 -6.34 -1.12
C THR A 138 13.24 -5.36 0.00
N LEU A 139 12.19 -5.68 0.77
CA LEU A 139 11.84 -4.89 1.94
C LEU A 139 12.98 -4.84 2.95
N LYS A 140 13.61 -5.98 3.29
CA LYS A 140 14.79 -6.00 4.19
C LYS A 140 15.93 -5.13 3.66
N GLY A 141 16.16 -5.13 2.35
CA GLY A 141 17.13 -4.24 1.70
C GLY A 141 16.81 -2.76 1.90
N LEU A 142 15.55 -2.37 1.67
CA LEU A 142 15.07 -0.98 1.89
C LEU A 142 15.19 -0.57 3.36
N ILE A 143 14.78 -1.43 4.30
CA ILE A 143 14.91 -1.14 5.74
C ILE A 143 16.38 -0.96 6.12
N LYS A 144 17.25 -1.88 5.69
CA LYS A 144 18.70 -1.80 5.94
C LYS A 144 19.32 -0.54 5.33
N GLY A 145 18.85 -0.11 4.16
CA GLY A 145 19.27 1.13 3.52
C GLY A 145 18.67 2.41 4.13
N GLY A 146 17.82 2.30 5.17
CA GLY A 146 17.19 3.45 5.81
C GLY A 146 15.98 4.03 5.07
N TYR A 147 15.48 3.40 4.00
CA TYR A 147 14.39 3.93 3.16
C TYR A 147 13.01 3.96 3.86
N HIS A 148 12.92 3.43 5.07
CA HIS A 148 11.77 3.58 5.95
C HIS A 148 11.78 4.90 6.73
N ASP A 149 12.87 5.66 6.69
CA ASP A 149 12.88 7.08 7.05
C ASP A 149 12.59 7.91 5.78
N LEU A 150 11.58 8.78 5.87
CA LEU A 150 11.13 9.59 4.74
C LEU A 150 12.22 10.55 4.24
N LYS A 151 13.08 11.08 5.13
CA LYS A 151 14.17 11.98 4.72
C LYS A 151 15.16 11.24 3.84
N THR A 152 15.52 10.02 4.23
CA THR A 152 16.39 9.14 3.45
C THR A 152 15.76 8.77 2.11
N LEU A 153 14.47 8.41 2.11
CA LEU A 153 13.75 8.08 0.88
C LEU A 153 13.66 9.27 -0.08
N GLU A 154 13.37 10.48 0.42
CA GLU A 154 13.31 11.71 -0.37
C GLU A 154 14.67 12.10 -0.95
N ALA A 155 15.75 11.96 -0.18
CA ALA A 155 17.10 12.30 -0.61
C ALA A 155 17.67 11.32 -1.65
N SER A 156 17.14 10.09 -1.73
CA SER A 156 17.60 9.09 -2.68
C SER A 156 17.33 9.49 -4.14
N THR A 157 18.25 9.15 -5.02
CA THR A 157 18.09 9.26 -6.47
C THR A 157 17.28 8.09 -7.03
N TRP A 158 16.80 8.23 -8.27
CA TRP A 158 16.10 7.13 -8.93
C TRP A 158 17.05 5.96 -9.19
N GLU A 159 18.30 6.24 -9.57
CA GLU A 159 19.35 5.27 -9.85
C GLU A 159 19.73 4.47 -8.59
N GLU A 160 19.84 5.10 -7.42
CA GLU A 160 20.11 4.40 -6.15
C GLU A 160 18.96 3.45 -5.78
N ARG A 161 17.71 3.87 -6.00
CA ARG A 161 16.54 3.01 -5.78
C ARG A 161 16.54 1.82 -6.72
N VAL A 162 16.83 2.01 -8.00
CA VAL A 162 16.95 0.92 -8.98
C VAL A 162 18.05 -0.05 -8.57
N ALA A 163 19.24 0.44 -8.23
CA ALA A 163 20.36 -0.40 -7.84
C ALA A 163 20.04 -1.29 -6.63
N LEU A 164 19.35 -0.75 -5.62
CA LEU A 164 18.92 -1.52 -4.45
C LEU A 164 17.86 -2.58 -4.82
N LEU A 165 16.88 -2.21 -5.65
CA LEU A 165 15.84 -3.13 -6.12
C LEU A 165 16.45 -4.28 -6.94
N ASP A 166 17.44 -3.99 -7.78
CA ASP A 166 18.18 -4.98 -8.56
C ASP A 166 18.97 -5.94 -7.68
N GLU A 167 19.72 -5.43 -6.71
CA GLU A 167 20.49 -6.25 -5.75
C GLU A 167 19.58 -7.22 -4.99
N ALA A 168 18.35 -6.80 -4.66
CA ALA A 168 17.36 -7.64 -4.01
C ALA A 168 16.67 -8.67 -4.93
N GLY A 169 16.90 -8.58 -6.25
CA GLY A 169 16.29 -9.44 -7.26
C GLY A 169 14.90 -8.98 -7.72
N TYR A 170 14.53 -7.72 -7.49
CA TYR A 170 13.26 -7.11 -7.90
C TYR A 170 13.28 -6.59 -9.36
N VAL A 171 14.23 -7.07 -10.17
CA VAL A 171 14.59 -6.64 -11.55
C VAL A 171 13.40 -6.52 -12.52
N ARG A 172 12.31 -7.29 -12.32
CA ARG A 172 11.16 -7.22 -13.23
C ARG A 172 10.43 -5.87 -13.16
N TYR A 173 10.48 -5.22 -12.01
CA TYR A 173 9.68 -4.05 -11.69
C TYR A 173 10.50 -2.92 -11.05
N ASP A 174 11.81 -3.09 -10.97
CA ASP A 174 12.81 -2.16 -10.43
C ASP A 174 12.58 -0.70 -10.88
N TYR A 175 12.52 -0.42 -12.18
CA TYR A 175 12.41 0.94 -12.71
C TYR A 175 11.08 1.57 -12.31
N LYS A 176 9.99 0.82 -12.45
CA LYS A 176 8.64 1.26 -12.08
C LYS A 176 8.56 1.52 -10.57
N THR A 177 9.06 0.59 -9.77
CA THR A 177 9.01 0.67 -8.32
C THR A 177 9.94 1.77 -7.80
N ALA A 178 11.11 2.00 -8.39
CA ALA A 178 11.95 3.15 -8.08
C ALA A 178 11.22 4.49 -8.34
N THR A 179 10.42 4.59 -9.40
CA THR A 179 9.55 5.76 -9.64
C THR A 179 8.42 5.86 -8.61
N GLU A 180 7.76 4.75 -8.26
CA GLU A 180 6.70 4.71 -7.23
C GLU A 180 7.19 5.10 -5.84
N LEU A 181 8.40 4.67 -5.47
CA LEU A 181 9.06 5.05 -4.21
C LEU A 181 9.33 6.56 -4.14
N GLY A 182 9.82 7.17 -5.23
CA GLY A 182 9.98 8.63 -5.31
C GLY A 182 8.64 9.37 -5.23
N ASN A 183 7.62 8.88 -5.95
CA ASN A 183 6.27 9.45 -5.88
C ASN A 183 5.66 9.34 -4.48
N LEU A 184 5.91 8.24 -3.76
CA LEU A 184 5.47 8.06 -2.38
C LEU A 184 6.10 9.11 -1.45
N ALA A 185 7.41 9.38 -1.63
CA ALA A 185 8.09 10.41 -0.85
C ALA A 185 7.47 11.80 -1.06
N THR A 186 7.29 12.19 -2.32
CA THR A 186 6.63 13.45 -2.70
C THR A 186 5.21 13.53 -2.16
N PHE A 187 4.42 12.45 -2.27
CA PHE A 187 3.06 12.41 -1.77
C PHE A 187 2.99 12.64 -0.25
N LEU A 188 3.84 11.97 0.53
CA LEU A 188 3.86 12.13 1.98
C LEU A 188 4.34 13.52 2.40
N LYS A 189 5.34 14.07 1.71
CA LYS A 189 5.81 15.43 1.92
C LYS A 189 4.70 16.45 1.68
N ASP A 190 4.07 16.41 0.52
CA ASP A 190 3.17 17.46 0.04
C ASP A 190 1.80 17.40 0.73
N LYS A 191 1.28 16.20 1.01
CA LYS A 191 -0.09 16.02 1.54
C LYS A 191 -0.16 15.63 3.00
N HIS A 192 0.95 15.17 3.58
CA HIS A 192 1.00 14.62 4.93
C HIS A 192 2.13 15.20 5.78
N GLU A 193 2.67 16.37 5.39
CA GLU A 193 3.68 17.12 6.15
C GLU A 193 4.89 16.25 6.56
N SER A 194 5.32 15.39 5.65
CA SER A 194 6.42 14.46 5.84
C SER A 194 6.23 13.46 6.99
N ASP A 195 4.98 13.13 7.34
CA ASP A 195 4.64 12.19 8.41
C ASP A 195 3.62 11.14 7.92
N ALA A 196 4.09 9.91 7.76
CA ALA A 196 3.28 8.79 7.31
C ALA A 196 2.15 8.41 8.30
N THR A 197 2.27 8.74 9.58
CA THR A 197 1.23 8.47 10.58
C THR A 197 -0.04 9.28 10.31
N LYS A 198 0.04 10.41 9.59
CA LYS A 198 -1.13 11.22 9.22
C LYS A 198 -2.06 10.53 8.23
N LEU A 199 -1.64 9.42 7.61
CA LEU A 199 -2.54 8.55 6.85
C LEU A 199 -3.54 7.84 7.75
N LEU A 200 -3.17 7.58 9.01
CA LEU A 200 -4.01 6.84 9.94
C LEU A 200 -5.23 7.67 10.36
N PRO A 201 -6.42 7.07 10.36
CA PRO A 201 -7.64 7.75 10.80
C PRO A 201 -7.73 7.78 12.33
N SER A 202 -8.34 8.83 12.89
CA SER A 202 -8.46 9.06 14.34
C SER A 202 -9.86 8.76 14.93
N GLY A 203 -10.77 8.17 14.14
CA GLY A 203 -12.12 7.85 14.59
C GLY A 203 -12.19 6.62 15.51
N SER A 204 -13.35 6.41 16.14
CA SER A 204 -13.61 5.25 17.01
C SER A 204 -14.26 4.06 16.29
N ASP A 205 -14.94 4.29 15.16
CA ASP A 205 -15.59 3.23 14.39
C ASP A 205 -14.61 2.58 13.39
N SER A 206 -14.42 1.27 13.52
CA SER A 206 -13.41 0.56 12.74
C SER A 206 -13.77 0.46 11.25
N ALA A 207 -15.06 0.39 10.91
CA ALA A 207 -15.49 0.34 9.51
C ALA A 207 -15.24 1.68 8.79
N SER A 208 -15.62 2.78 9.44
CA SER A 208 -15.35 4.16 8.99
C SER A 208 -13.86 4.42 8.88
N ASN A 209 -13.07 4.05 9.90
CA ASN A 209 -11.62 4.16 9.86
C ASN A 209 -11.02 3.42 8.66
N ARG A 210 -11.40 2.16 8.42
CA ARG A 210 -10.94 1.42 7.25
C ARG A 210 -11.34 2.11 5.94
N GLN A 211 -12.53 2.70 5.86
CA GLN A 211 -12.97 3.42 4.66
C GLN A 211 -12.12 4.67 4.40
N ILE A 212 -11.94 5.52 5.42
CA ILE A 212 -11.09 6.73 5.34
C ILE A 212 -9.67 6.35 4.92
N LEU A 213 -9.11 5.30 5.53
CA LEU A 213 -7.78 4.82 5.22
C LEU A 213 -7.68 4.30 3.77
N ARG A 214 -8.68 3.56 3.29
CA ARG A 214 -8.73 3.14 1.88
C ARG A 214 -8.70 4.34 0.94
N ASP A 215 -9.47 5.38 1.22
CA ASP A 215 -9.58 6.53 0.33
C ASP A 215 -8.26 7.32 0.28
N ARG A 216 -7.59 7.50 1.42
CA ARG A 216 -6.24 8.09 1.48
C ARG A 216 -5.20 7.25 0.74
N LEU A 217 -5.21 5.93 0.93
CA LEU A 217 -4.23 5.03 0.30
C LEU A 217 -4.41 4.91 -1.22
N LYS A 218 -5.62 5.09 -1.76
CA LYS A 218 -5.87 5.10 -3.22
C LYS A 218 -5.17 6.24 -3.94
N GLU A 219 -4.80 7.31 -3.23
CA GLU A 219 -4.08 8.44 -3.81
C GLU A 219 -2.60 8.14 -4.07
N ILE A 220 -2.07 7.07 -3.44
CA ILE A 220 -0.68 6.65 -3.60
C ILE A 220 -0.51 5.95 -4.96
N LYS A 221 0.28 6.56 -5.84
CA LYS A 221 0.61 5.97 -7.15
C LYS A 221 1.30 4.62 -6.96
N GLY A 222 0.81 3.61 -7.69
CA GLY A 222 1.32 2.24 -7.63
C GLY A 222 0.62 1.35 -6.60
N LEU A 223 -0.12 1.92 -5.65
CA LEU A 223 -0.80 1.15 -4.62
C LEU A 223 -2.24 0.80 -5.05
N GLY A 224 -2.39 -0.38 -5.66
CA GLY A 224 -3.69 -0.90 -6.08
C GLY A 224 -4.54 -1.47 -4.93
N PRO A 225 -5.78 -1.92 -5.22
CA PRO A 225 -6.70 -2.47 -4.21
C PRO A 225 -6.08 -3.56 -3.33
N LEU A 226 -5.25 -4.44 -3.92
CA LEU A 226 -4.54 -5.48 -3.19
C LEU A 226 -3.52 -4.92 -2.20
N GLY A 227 -2.73 -3.92 -2.61
CA GLY A 227 -1.76 -3.27 -1.72
C GLY A 227 -2.46 -2.58 -0.56
N ILE A 228 -3.62 -1.98 -0.79
CA ILE A 228 -4.45 -1.38 0.26
C ILE A 228 -4.90 -2.43 1.28
N GLU A 229 -5.38 -3.59 0.84
CA GLU A 229 -5.75 -4.66 1.76
C GLU A 229 -4.55 -5.18 2.56
N ILE A 230 -3.38 -5.36 1.92
CA ILE A 230 -2.14 -5.77 2.61
C ILE A 230 -1.74 -4.73 3.66
N PHE A 231 -1.80 -3.44 3.33
CA PHE A 231 -1.48 -2.38 4.28
C PHE A 231 -2.42 -2.42 5.49
N ILE A 232 -3.74 -2.44 5.26
CA ILE A 232 -4.72 -2.48 6.35
C ILE A 232 -4.53 -3.74 7.20
N SER A 233 -4.33 -4.90 6.57
CA SER A 233 -4.12 -6.17 7.27
C SER A 233 -2.92 -6.12 8.21
N THR A 234 -1.79 -5.57 7.72
CA THR A 234 -0.52 -5.58 8.47
C THR A 234 -0.41 -4.46 9.51
N VAL A 235 -1.09 -3.33 9.34
CA VAL A 235 -1.00 -2.17 10.25
C VAL A 235 -1.95 -2.25 11.45
N GLN A 236 -2.76 -3.30 11.57
CA GLN A 236 -3.70 -3.50 12.70
C GLN A 236 -3.03 -3.55 14.07
N MET A 237 -1.80 -4.07 14.16
CA MET A 237 -1.07 -4.12 15.42
C MET A 237 -0.59 -2.72 15.87
N PRO A 238 0.13 -1.94 15.03
CA PRO A 238 0.49 -0.57 15.40
C PRO A 238 -0.72 0.38 15.43
N TRP A 239 -1.84 0.06 14.77
CA TRP A 239 -3.07 0.86 14.80
C TRP A 239 -4.34 0.02 15.06
N PRO A 240 -4.58 -0.39 16.32
CA PRO A 240 -5.73 -1.22 16.73
C PRO A 240 -7.13 -0.76 16.32
N PRO A 241 -7.44 0.55 16.15
CA PRO A 241 -8.76 1.00 15.71
C PRO A 241 -9.20 0.51 14.32
N LEU A 242 -8.35 -0.20 13.57
CA LEU A 242 -8.71 -0.84 12.31
C LEU A 242 -9.28 -2.26 12.47
N CYS A 243 -9.10 -2.86 13.65
CA CYS A 243 -9.56 -4.22 13.91
C CYS A 243 -11.10 -4.32 13.94
N PRO A 244 -11.67 -5.46 13.50
CA PRO A 244 -10.97 -6.58 12.85
C PRO A 244 -10.93 -6.44 11.32
N PHE A 245 -9.86 -6.96 10.71
CA PHE A 245 -9.69 -7.05 9.26
C PHE A 245 -8.86 -8.28 8.85
N ILE A 246 -9.34 -8.98 7.82
CA ILE A 246 -8.62 -10.03 7.08
C ILE A 246 -8.76 -9.66 5.61
N ASP A 247 -7.67 -9.69 4.83
CA ASP A 247 -7.75 -9.40 3.41
C ASP A 247 -8.54 -10.48 2.64
N SER A 248 -8.99 -10.13 1.45
CA SER A 248 -9.91 -10.98 0.67
C SER A 248 -9.31 -12.35 0.30
N ARG A 249 -7.99 -12.49 0.20
CA ARG A 249 -7.33 -13.76 -0.12
C ARG A 249 -7.13 -14.60 1.13
N ASP A 250 -6.77 -13.97 2.22
CA ASP A 250 -6.60 -14.63 3.52
C ASP A 250 -7.96 -15.07 4.09
N LEU A 251 -9.04 -14.33 3.84
CA LEU A 251 -10.38 -14.73 4.25
C LEU A 251 -10.88 -15.97 3.48
N LYS A 252 -10.54 -16.10 2.20
CA LYS A 252 -10.78 -17.34 1.44
C LYS A 252 -10.01 -18.52 2.03
N THR A 253 -8.78 -18.27 2.48
CA THR A 253 -7.96 -19.30 3.13
C THR A 253 -8.58 -19.69 4.48
N ALA A 254 -9.06 -18.72 5.26
CA ALA A 254 -9.79 -18.97 6.50
C ALA A 254 -11.05 -19.81 6.28
N GLU A 255 -11.81 -19.55 5.21
CA GLU A 255 -12.97 -20.35 4.82
C GLU A 255 -12.57 -21.79 4.45
N GLN A 256 -11.50 -21.96 3.66
CA GLN A 256 -10.98 -23.28 3.25
C GLN A 256 -10.51 -24.16 4.40
N ILE A 257 -10.03 -23.56 5.49
CA ILE A 257 -9.58 -24.28 6.70
C ILE A 257 -10.66 -24.38 7.78
N GLY A 258 -11.90 -23.98 7.46
CA GLY A 258 -13.06 -24.14 8.33
C GLY A 258 -13.23 -23.07 9.42
N LEU A 259 -12.53 -21.92 9.34
CA LEU A 259 -12.80 -20.77 10.22
C LEU A 259 -14.03 -19.96 9.76
N GLY A 260 -14.46 -20.14 8.51
CA GLY A 260 -15.55 -19.39 7.90
C GLY A 260 -15.14 -17.99 7.44
N LYS A 261 -16.15 -17.16 7.13
CA LYS A 261 -15.97 -15.84 6.49
C LYS A 261 -16.43 -14.65 7.36
N ASP A 262 -16.96 -14.90 8.55
CA ASP A 262 -17.38 -13.84 9.46
C ASP A 262 -16.19 -13.36 10.29
N VAL A 263 -15.58 -12.27 9.83
CA VAL A 263 -14.42 -11.64 10.47
C VAL A 263 -14.73 -11.16 11.90
N ASN A 264 -15.98 -10.75 12.18
CA ASN A 264 -16.35 -10.32 13.52
C ASN A 264 -16.48 -11.53 14.47
N ALA A 265 -17.05 -12.63 14.00
CA ALA A 265 -17.10 -13.88 14.78
C ALA A 265 -15.69 -14.40 15.07
N ILE A 266 -14.81 -14.42 14.06
CA ILE A 266 -13.39 -14.78 14.23
C ILE A 266 -12.74 -13.89 15.30
N TYR A 267 -12.95 -12.57 15.24
CA TYR A 267 -12.39 -11.65 16.22
C TYR A 267 -12.93 -11.84 17.63
N GLN A 268 -14.21 -12.21 17.78
CA GLN A 268 -14.79 -12.59 19.07
C GLN A 268 -14.11 -13.84 19.63
N TRP A 269 -13.83 -14.85 18.81
CA TRP A 269 -13.11 -16.07 19.23
C TRP A 269 -11.67 -15.77 19.67
N LEU A 270 -11.06 -14.73 19.11
CA LEU A 270 -9.76 -14.21 19.53
C LEU A 270 -9.81 -13.40 20.84
N GLY A 271 -10.98 -13.26 21.46
CA GLY A 271 -11.20 -12.42 22.63
C GLY A 271 -11.08 -10.92 22.33
N GLN A 272 -11.33 -10.52 21.08
CA GLN A 272 -11.22 -9.15 20.60
C GLN A 272 -9.84 -8.52 20.88
N LYS A 273 -8.77 -9.31 20.73
CA LYS A 273 -7.38 -8.87 20.94
C LYS A 273 -6.73 -8.48 19.61
N PRO A 274 -6.35 -7.20 19.40
CA PRO A 274 -5.70 -6.73 18.17
C PRO A 274 -4.43 -7.52 17.81
N GLU A 275 -3.63 -7.89 18.81
CA GLU A 275 -2.42 -8.69 18.59
C GLU A 275 -2.74 -10.07 18.00
N LYS A 276 -3.70 -10.79 18.59
CA LYS A 276 -4.12 -12.10 18.05
C LYS A 276 -4.69 -11.94 16.64
N MET A 277 -5.40 -10.85 16.36
CA MET A 277 -5.93 -10.56 15.02
C MET A 277 -4.80 -10.39 14.00
N ALA A 278 -3.79 -9.56 14.31
CA ALA A 278 -2.64 -9.34 13.44
C ALA A 278 -1.83 -10.63 13.21
N ARG A 279 -1.65 -11.45 14.26
CA ARG A 279 -0.97 -12.75 14.15
C ARG A 279 -1.77 -13.76 13.32
N LEU A 280 -3.09 -13.80 13.47
CA LEU A 280 -3.94 -14.67 12.65
C LEU A 280 -3.87 -14.27 11.18
N SER A 281 -3.99 -12.98 10.86
CA SER A 281 -3.85 -12.50 9.48
C SER A 281 -2.48 -12.86 8.89
N ALA A 282 -1.39 -12.67 9.65
CA ALA A 282 -0.05 -13.08 9.22
C ALA A 282 0.06 -14.59 8.95
N ALA A 283 -0.51 -15.41 9.85
CA ALA A 283 -0.49 -16.86 9.70
C ALA A 283 -1.30 -17.34 8.48
N LEU A 284 -2.47 -16.73 8.21
CA LEU A 284 -3.27 -17.00 7.02
C LEU A 284 -2.52 -16.64 5.74
N THR A 285 -1.83 -15.48 5.72
CA THR A 285 -0.95 -15.10 4.62
C THR A 285 0.15 -16.15 4.40
N GLU A 286 0.82 -16.60 5.48
CA GLU A 286 1.93 -17.55 5.40
C GLU A 286 1.48 -18.90 4.82
N ILE A 287 0.43 -19.52 5.37
CA ILE A 287 -0.04 -20.83 4.87
C ILE A 287 -0.59 -20.74 3.44
N ARG A 288 -1.13 -19.57 3.04
CA ARG A 288 -1.57 -19.33 1.66
C ARG A 288 -0.39 -19.25 0.70
N LEU A 289 0.71 -18.61 1.10
CA LEU A 289 1.89 -18.43 0.26
C LEU A 289 2.74 -19.70 0.16
N GLU A 290 2.91 -20.42 1.28
CA GLU A 290 3.65 -21.68 1.35
C GLU A 290 2.80 -22.90 0.93
N LYS A 291 1.53 -22.68 0.57
CA LYS A 291 0.57 -23.72 0.15
C LYS A 291 0.32 -24.79 1.23
N HIS A 292 0.47 -24.44 2.49
CA HIS A 292 0.21 -25.31 3.65
C HIS A 292 -1.26 -25.30 4.10
N ALA A 293 -2.17 -24.62 3.39
CA ALA A 293 -3.58 -24.55 3.77
C ALA A 293 -4.23 -25.93 3.99
N ALA A 294 -3.84 -26.95 3.21
CA ALA A 294 -4.34 -28.32 3.33
C ALA A 294 -3.97 -29.01 4.67
N GLU A 295 -2.92 -28.57 5.38
CA GLU A 295 -2.58 -29.08 6.72
C GLU A 295 -3.64 -28.71 7.77
N PHE A 296 -4.51 -27.74 7.47
CA PHE A 296 -5.46 -27.14 8.39
C PHE A 296 -6.93 -27.30 7.96
N SER A 297 -7.20 -27.95 6.82
CA SER A 297 -8.55 -28.23 6.32
C SER A 297 -9.31 -29.20 7.22
#